data_AF-A0A9E5K7A2-F1
#
_entry.id   AF-A0A9E5K7A2-F1
#
_cell.length_a   1.000
_cell.length_b   1.000
_cell.length_c   1.000
_cell.angle_alpha   90.00
_cell.angle_beta   90.00
_cell.angle_gamma   90.00
#
_symmetry.space_group_name_H-M   'P 1'
#
loop_
_entity.id
_entity.type
_entity.pdbx_description
1 polymer ?
#
loop_
_entity_poly.entity_id
_entity_poly.type
_entity_poly.pdbx_seq_one_letter_code
_entity_poly.pdbx_strand_id
1 'polypeptide(L)'
;MSKALDIALIFILSFLWACSSGPTASKSTAVSDVLEPADEPSTEAKSVPSPSFEKALQLLAGLGYQGVGLEHEDEATLQFVQAVFSSPKVQNRKIDLVYTGLKLSYDKEQRSLTLGEDSDLSKTLRFIEKNIPTR
;
A
#
# COMPACT_ATOMS: atom_id res chain seq x y z
N MET A 1 -47.14 21.02 -6.35
CA MET A 1 -47.53 21.82 -5.18
C MET A 1 -48.05 20.88 -4.10
N SER A 2 -47.24 20.58 -3.08
CA SER A 2 -47.57 20.00 -1.75
C SER A 2 -46.27 20.10 -0.92
N LYS A 3 -45.97 21.20 -0.21
CA LYS A 3 -46.19 21.41 1.24
C LYS A 3 -46.00 20.12 2.04
N ALA A 4 -44.84 19.92 2.67
CA ALA A 4 -44.36 20.50 3.93
C ALA A 4 -44.46 19.43 5.03
N LEU A 5 -43.35 19.07 5.64
CA LEU A 5 -43.30 18.76 7.07
C LEU A 5 -41.86 18.89 7.57
N ASP A 6 -41.60 20.02 8.21
CA ASP A 6 -40.51 20.25 9.15
C ASP A 6 -40.54 19.23 10.29
N ILE A 7 -39.40 18.64 10.60
CA ILE A 7 -39.14 18.08 11.94
C ILE A 7 -37.78 18.62 12.39
N ALA A 8 -37.84 19.76 13.08
CA ALA A 8 -36.81 20.22 13.99
C ALA A 8 -37.06 19.60 15.37
N LEU A 9 -36.03 18.95 15.94
CA LEU A 9 -35.93 18.70 17.38
C LEU A 9 -34.42 18.48 17.69
N ILE A 10 -33.63 19.46 18.15
CA ILE A 10 -33.59 20.14 19.45
C ILE A 10 -32.98 19.23 20.55
N PHE A 11 -31.87 19.71 21.16
CA PHE A 11 -31.40 19.49 22.55
C PHE A 11 -30.54 18.22 22.79
N ILE A 12 -29.43 18.13 23.57
CA ILE A 12 -28.84 18.83 24.74
C ILE A 12 -27.34 18.41 24.78
N LEU A 13 -26.35 19.31 24.79
CA LEU A 13 -25.63 19.88 25.96
C LEU A 13 -25.05 18.86 26.99
N SER A 14 -23.77 19.05 27.32
CA SER A 14 -23.06 18.70 28.57
C SER A 14 -22.75 17.22 28.87
N PHE A 15 -21.47 16.91 29.12
CA PHE A 15 -20.96 16.66 30.48
C PHE A 15 -19.42 16.67 30.52
N LEU A 16 -18.86 17.69 31.18
CA LEU A 16 -17.54 17.66 31.80
C LEU A 16 -17.65 16.90 33.14
N TRP A 17 -16.86 15.85 33.34
CA TRP A 17 -16.38 15.30 34.63
C TRP A 17 -15.50 14.08 34.29
N ALA A 18 -14.34 13.77 34.87
CA ALA A 18 -13.75 14.20 36.11
C ALA A 18 -12.22 14.06 36.11
N CYS A 19 -11.55 15.03 36.75
CA CYS A 19 -10.27 14.81 37.40
C CYS A 19 -10.45 13.76 38.51
N SER A 20 -9.62 12.74 38.52
CA SER A 20 -9.32 11.97 39.72
C SER A 20 -7.80 11.86 39.84
N SER A 21 -7.24 12.71 40.70
CA SER A 21 -5.87 12.63 41.17
C SER A 21 -5.86 11.83 42.46
N GLY A 22 -5.14 10.71 42.47
CA GLY A 22 -4.82 9.97 43.69
C GLY A 22 -3.33 9.59 43.68
N PRO A 23 -2.51 10.12 44.60
CA PRO A 23 -1.12 9.72 44.74
C PRO A 23 -1.01 8.61 45.79
N THR A 24 -0.64 7.41 45.36
CA THR A 24 -0.10 6.39 46.28
C THR A 24 1.35 6.16 45.94
N ALA A 25 2.20 6.80 46.74
CA ALA A 25 3.61 6.51 46.84
C ALA A 25 3.82 5.01 47.12
N SER A 26 4.61 4.35 46.28
CA SER A 26 5.24 3.10 46.66
C SER A 26 6.61 3.01 46.01
N LYS A 27 7.60 3.33 46.84
CA LYS A 27 8.93 2.70 46.90
C LYS A 27 9.79 2.77 45.64
N SER A 28 10.56 3.86 45.58
CA SER A 28 11.87 3.89 44.94
C SER A 28 12.74 2.75 45.48
N THR A 29 13.02 1.78 44.62
CA THR A 29 14.25 0.99 44.68
C THR A 29 14.94 1.22 43.34
N ALA A 30 15.90 2.12 43.35
CA ALA A 30 16.84 2.28 42.26
C ALA A 30 17.66 0.99 42.14
N VAL A 31 17.40 0.23 41.10
CA VAL A 31 18.37 -0.70 40.50
C VAL A 31 18.73 -0.08 39.16
N SER A 32 19.80 0.70 39.20
CA SER A 32 20.62 0.97 38.03
C SER A 32 21.21 -0.36 37.61
N ASP A 33 20.89 -0.85 36.42
CA ASP A 33 21.88 -1.58 35.62
C ASP A 33 21.42 -1.69 34.15
N VAL A 34 22.23 -1.05 33.31
CA VAL A 34 22.56 -1.45 31.93
C VAL A 34 21.40 -1.43 30.92
N LEU A 35 21.26 -0.28 30.26
CA LEU A 35 20.86 -0.27 28.85
C LEU A 35 21.93 -1.07 28.08
N GLU A 36 21.60 -2.30 27.68
CA GLU A 36 22.36 -2.98 26.65
C GLU A 36 22.39 -2.05 25.42
N PRO A 37 23.54 -1.85 24.76
CA PRO A 37 23.54 -1.18 23.47
C PRO A 37 22.61 -1.98 22.57
N ALA A 38 21.56 -1.35 22.06
CA ALA A 38 20.75 -1.92 21.00
C ALA A 38 21.73 -2.39 19.91
N ASP A 39 21.68 -3.68 19.59
CA ASP A 39 22.45 -4.26 18.50
C ASP A 39 22.38 -3.29 17.31
N GLU A 40 23.56 -2.98 16.77
CA GLU A 40 23.75 -2.03 15.68
C GLU A 40 22.64 -2.20 14.64
N PRO A 41 22.05 -1.11 14.11
CA PRO A 41 21.04 -1.24 13.07
C PRO A 41 21.64 -2.09 11.97
N SER A 42 21.10 -3.31 11.82
CA SER A 42 21.51 -4.29 10.83
C SER A 42 21.73 -3.52 9.55
N THR A 43 23.00 -3.39 9.15
CA THR A 43 23.41 -2.63 7.98
C THR A 43 22.48 -3.06 6.86
N GLU A 44 21.55 -2.19 6.46
CA GLU A 44 20.69 -2.42 5.31
C GLU A 44 21.67 -2.53 4.15
N ALA A 45 22.05 -3.77 3.85
CA ALA A 45 22.83 -4.08 2.68
C ALA A 45 22.00 -3.53 1.54
N LYS A 46 22.47 -2.43 0.94
CA LYS A 46 21.90 -1.92 -0.31
C LYS A 46 21.96 -3.10 -1.28
N SER A 47 20.83 -3.78 -1.41
CA SER A 47 20.69 -4.94 -2.27
C SER A 47 21.06 -4.45 -3.66
N VAL A 48 22.09 -5.06 -4.25
CA VAL A 48 22.46 -4.75 -5.62
C VAL A 48 21.23 -5.07 -6.46
N PRO A 49 20.66 -4.09 -7.20
CA PRO A 49 19.44 -4.32 -7.94
C PRO A 49 19.62 -5.50 -8.90
N SER A 50 18.69 -6.45 -8.85
CA SER A 50 18.75 -7.60 -9.75
C SER A 50 18.51 -7.15 -11.20
N PRO A 51 19.02 -7.88 -12.20
CA PRO A 51 18.73 -7.57 -13.60
C PRO A 51 17.22 -7.55 -13.92
N SER A 52 16.41 -8.32 -13.19
CA SER A 52 14.95 -8.33 -13.36
C SER A 52 14.28 -7.11 -12.76
N PHE A 53 14.81 -6.56 -11.68
CA PHE A 53 14.34 -5.30 -11.12
C PHE A 53 14.51 -4.16 -12.14
N GLU A 54 15.71 -4.05 -12.73
CA GLU A 54 15.98 -3.03 -13.74
C GLU A 54 15.08 -3.19 -14.99
N LYS A 55 14.91 -4.42 -15.46
CA LYS A 55 14.02 -4.72 -16.60
C LYS A 55 12.57 -4.38 -16.29
N ALA A 56 12.07 -4.73 -15.11
CA ALA A 56 10.71 -4.42 -14.70
C ALA A 56 10.49 -2.89 -14.67
N LEU A 57 11.43 -2.14 -14.09
CA LEU A 57 11.37 -0.67 -14.07
C LEU A 57 11.40 -0.06 -15.46
N GLN A 58 12.32 -0.49 -16.33
CA GLN A 58 12.41 0.02 -17.70
C GLN A 58 11.13 -0.24 -18.49
N LEU A 59 10.55 -1.43 -18.32
CA LEU A 59 9.35 -1.82 -19.02
C LEU A 59 8.12 -1.04 -18.55
N LEU A 60 7.97 -0.83 -17.24
CA LEU A 60 6.92 0.03 -16.69
C LEU A 60 7.09 1.49 -17.15
N ALA A 61 8.31 2.02 -17.06
CA ALA A 61 8.61 3.38 -17.49
C ALA A 61 8.35 3.58 -19.00
N GLY A 62 8.66 2.59 -19.83
CA GLY A 62 8.37 2.60 -21.27
C GLY A 62 6.88 2.65 -21.60
N LEU A 63 6.01 2.16 -20.70
CA LEU A 63 4.55 2.26 -20.80
C LEU A 63 3.99 3.54 -20.13
N GLY A 64 4.85 4.31 -19.47
CA GLY A 64 4.47 5.46 -18.66
C GLY A 64 3.75 5.06 -17.37
N TYR A 65 4.16 3.95 -16.75
CA TYR A 65 3.69 3.44 -15.46
C TYR A 65 4.83 3.52 -14.44
N GLN A 66 4.48 3.73 -13.17
CA GLN A 66 5.45 3.74 -12.06
C GLN A 66 5.26 2.51 -11.18
N GLY A 67 6.32 1.75 -10.97
CA GLY A 67 6.36 0.66 -9.99
C GLY A 67 6.63 1.18 -8.57
N VAL A 68 5.89 0.68 -7.59
CA VAL A 68 6.03 1.03 -6.17
C VAL A 68 6.34 -0.21 -5.35
N GLY A 69 7.44 -0.19 -4.60
CA GLY A 69 7.86 -1.29 -3.72
C GLY A 69 8.55 -2.45 -4.42
N LEU A 70 8.88 -2.32 -5.72
CA LEU A 70 9.56 -3.35 -6.50
C LEU A 70 10.94 -3.71 -5.94
N GLU A 71 11.58 -2.81 -5.21
CA GLU A 71 12.89 -2.98 -4.59
C GLU A 71 12.90 -4.00 -3.45
N HIS A 72 11.71 -4.34 -2.93
CA HIS A 72 11.51 -5.31 -1.85
C HIS A 72 10.99 -6.66 -2.35
N GLU A 73 10.74 -6.79 -3.67
CA GLU A 73 10.17 -7.99 -4.25
C GLU A 73 11.24 -9.03 -4.59
N ASP A 74 10.81 -10.30 -4.59
CA ASP A 74 11.64 -11.39 -5.07
C ASP A 74 11.71 -11.47 -6.60
N GLU A 75 12.65 -12.28 -7.08
CA GLU A 75 12.90 -12.47 -8.51
C GLU A 75 11.67 -13.06 -9.25
N ALA A 76 10.85 -13.87 -8.58
CA ALA A 76 9.67 -14.48 -9.18
C ALA A 76 8.58 -13.43 -9.43
N THR A 77 8.33 -12.55 -8.46
CA THR A 77 7.39 -11.42 -8.60
C THR A 77 7.87 -10.44 -9.66
N LEU A 78 9.17 -10.13 -9.71
CA LEU A 78 9.74 -9.26 -10.75
C LEU A 78 9.60 -9.85 -12.16
N GLN A 79 9.79 -11.16 -12.31
CA GLN A 79 9.54 -11.86 -13.58
C GLN A 79 8.06 -11.90 -13.94
N PHE A 80 7.18 -12.06 -12.96
CA PHE A 80 5.74 -11.99 -13.16
C PHE A 80 5.29 -10.60 -13.65
N VAL A 81 5.80 -9.53 -13.03
CA VAL A 81 5.58 -8.14 -13.49
C VAL A 81 6.05 -8.00 -14.93
N GLN A 82 7.26 -8.43 -15.26
CA GLN A 82 7.76 -8.39 -16.65
C GLN A 82 6.82 -9.15 -17.61
N ALA A 83 6.34 -10.33 -17.25
CA ALA A 83 5.45 -11.13 -18.08
C ALA A 83 4.08 -10.46 -18.31
N VAL A 84 3.50 -9.85 -17.27
CA VAL A 84 2.23 -9.12 -17.36
C VAL A 84 2.38 -7.92 -18.31
N PHE A 85 3.36 -7.05 -18.03
CA PHE A 85 3.46 -5.78 -18.74
C PHE A 85 4.13 -5.87 -20.12
N SER A 86 4.79 -6.99 -20.44
CA SER A 86 5.21 -7.28 -21.83
C SER A 86 4.03 -7.53 -22.77
N SER A 87 2.85 -7.81 -22.23
CA SER A 87 1.66 -8.12 -23.04
C SER A 87 1.08 -6.86 -23.69
N PRO A 88 0.68 -6.91 -24.98
CA PRO A 88 0.02 -5.79 -25.64
C PRO A 88 -1.32 -5.42 -24.98
N LYS A 89 -1.94 -6.33 -24.21
CA LYS A 89 -3.21 -6.08 -23.51
C LYS A 89 -3.12 -4.99 -22.45
N VAL A 90 -1.92 -4.77 -21.92
CA VAL A 90 -1.64 -3.81 -20.84
C VAL A 90 -1.16 -2.47 -21.39
N GLN A 91 -0.90 -2.38 -22.69
CA GLN A 91 -0.52 -1.12 -23.34
C GLN A 91 -1.70 -0.14 -23.40
N ASN A 92 -1.37 1.15 -23.33
CA ASN A 92 -2.34 2.24 -23.43
C ASN A 92 -3.52 2.15 -22.43
N ARG A 93 -3.26 1.62 -21.22
CA ARG A 93 -4.25 1.54 -20.14
C ARG A 93 -4.10 2.73 -19.20
N LYS A 94 -5.18 3.15 -18.54
CA LYS A 94 -5.17 4.21 -17.51
C LYS A 94 -4.57 3.67 -16.20
N ILE A 95 -3.31 3.25 -16.25
CA ILE A 95 -2.52 2.84 -15.09
C ILE A 95 -1.47 3.91 -14.89
N ASP A 96 -1.32 4.43 -13.69
CA ASP A 96 -0.25 5.37 -13.33
C ASP A 96 0.69 4.71 -12.32
N LEU A 97 0.14 3.95 -11.36
CA LEU A 97 0.88 3.27 -10.30
C LEU A 97 0.68 1.75 -10.35
N VAL A 98 1.75 1.00 -10.10
CA VAL A 98 1.77 -0.45 -10.04
C VAL A 98 2.37 -0.88 -8.71
N TYR A 99 1.55 -1.53 -7.88
CA TYR A 99 1.93 -2.06 -6.57
C TYR A 99 2.05 -3.58 -6.64
N THR A 100 3.07 -4.13 -5.99
CA THR A 100 3.31 -5.58 -5.88
C THR A 100 3.02 -6.09 -4.48
N GLY A 101 3.07 -7.41 -4.30
CA GLY A 101 2.84 -8.06 -3.00
C GLY A 101 1.39 -8.04 -2.50
N LEU A 102 0.43 -7.63 -3.34
CA LEU A 102 -0.97 -7.43 -2.94
C LEU A 102 -1.95 -8.22 -3.82
N LYS A 103 -3.17 -8.38 -3.29
CA LYS A 103 -4.29 -8.96 -4.04
C LYS A 103 -4.56 -8.16 -5.32
N LEU A 104 -4.85 -8.85 -6.43
CA LEU A 104 -5.17 -8.21 -7.71
C LEU A 104 -6.41 -7.31 -7.61
N SER A 105 -6.21 -6.02 -7.84
CA SER A 105 -7.26 -4.99 -7.79
C SER A 105 -6.87 -3.77 -8.65
N TYR A 106 -7.84 -2.92 -8.95
CA TYR A 106 -7.61 -1.66 -9.67
C TYR A 106 -8.46 -0.55 -9.06
N ASP A 107 -7.81 0.52 -8.62
CA ASP A 107 -8.45 1.75 -8.16
C ASP A 107 -8.55 2.73 -9.35
N LYS A 108 -9.79 3.11 -9.69
CA LYS A 108 -10.08 4.03 -10.79
C LYS A 108 -9.73 5.48 -10.48
N GLU A 109 -9.82 5.89 -9.22
CA GLU A 109 -9.60 7.26 -8.79
C GLU A 109 -8.10 7.56 -8.80
N GLN A 110 -7.31 6.63 -8.27
CA GLN A 110 -5.85 6.74 -8.21
C GLN A 110 -5.14 6.17 -9.43
N ARG A 111 -5.87 5.48 -10.33
CA ARG A 111 -5.32 4.75 -11.48
C ARG A 111 -4.21 3.79 -11.07
N SER A 112 -4.40 3.14 -9.93
CA SER A 112 -3.42 2.22 -9.36
C SER A 112 -3.85 0.77 -9.56
N LEU A 113 -2.90 -0.07 -9.94
CA LEU A 113 -3.07 -1.50 -10.13
C LEU A 113 -2.22 -2.26 -9.11
N THR A 114 -2.81 -3.23 -8.43
CA THR A 114 -2.10 -4.12 -7.50
C THR A 114 -1.95 -5.52 -8.12
N LEU A 115 -0.84 -6.21 -7.86
CA LEU A 115 -0.52 -7.56 -8.35
C LEU A 115 0.27 -8.34 -7.28
N GLY A 116 0.27 -9.68 -7.34
CA GLY A 116 1.26 -10.50 -6.61
C GLY A 116 0.71 -11.79 -5.98
N GLU A 117 -0.44 -11.74 -5.31
CA GLU A 117 -0.86 -12.85 -4.41
C GLU A 117 -1.12 -14.19 -5.14
N ASP A 118 -1.74 -14.15 -6.32
CA ASP A 118 -2.17 -15.37 -7.03
C ASP A 118 -1.21 -15.81 -8.16
N SER A 119 -0.23 -14.97 -8.54
CA SER A 119 0.73 -15.18 -9.65
C SER A 119 0.16 -15.80 -10.96
N ASP A 120 -1.14 -15.64 -11.24
CA ASP A 120 -1.77 -16.15 -12.46
C ASP A 120 -1.76 -15.08 -13.56
N LEU A 121 -0.93 -15.31 -14.57
CA LEU A 121 -0.74 -14.40 -15.70
C LEU A 121 -2.04 -14.23 -16.51
N SER A 122 -2.74 -15.33 -16.78
CA SER A 122 -3.95 -15.32 -17.61
C SER A 122 -5.09 -14.57 -16.91
N LYS A 123 -5.27 -14.82 -15.61
CA LYS A 123 -6.25 -14.12 -14.77
C LYS A 123 -5.94 -12.62 -14.70
N THR A 124 -4.67 -12.27 -14.50
CA THR A 124 -4.22 -10.88 -14.40
C THR A 124 -4.45 -10.12 -15.70
N LEU A 125 -4.04 -10.69 -16.84
CA LEU A 125 -4.26 -10.05 -18.14
C LEU A 125 -5.74 -9.88 -18.48
N ARG A 126 -6.57 -10.89 -18.19
CA ARG A 126 -8.03 -10.78 -18.36
C ARG A 126 -8.64 -9.71 -17.46
N PHE A 127 -8.16 -9.60 -16.22
CA PHE A 127 -8.62 -8.58 -15.29
C PHE A 127 -8.29 -7.18 -15.81
N ILE A 128 -7.04 -6.94 -16.23
CA ILE A 128 -6.59 -5.66 -16.79
C ILE A 128 -7.44 -5.27 -18.00
N GLU A 129 -7.58 -6.19 -18.95
CA GLU A 129 -8.33 -5.95 -20.18
C GLU A 129 -9.80 -5.59 -19.93
N LYS A 130 -10.43 -6.24 -18.94
CA LYS A 130 -11.84 -6.06 -18.61
C LYS A 130 -12.11 -4.82 -17.74
N ASN A 131 -11.24 -4.51 -16.79
CA ASN A 131 -11.54 -3.54 -15.72
C ASN A 131 -10.83 -2.20 -15.90
N ILE A 132 -9.74 -2.16 -16.68
CA ILE A 132 -8.93 -0.95 -16.83
C ILE A 132 -9.20 -0.30 -18.19
N PRO A 133 -9.74 0.93 -18.20
CA PRO A 133 -10.04 1.63 -19.45
C PRO A 133 -8.75 2.00 -20.20
N THR A 134 -8.85 2.14 -21.51
CA THR A 134 -7.77 2.70 -22.33
C THR A 134 -7.62 4.20 -22.09
N ARG A 135 -6.39 4.72 -22.28
CA ARG A 135 -6.11 6.17 -22.17
C ARG A 135 -6.87 6.96 -23.22
#